data_AF-A0A837JFZ5-F1
#
_entry.id   AF-A0A837JFZ5-F1
#
_cell.length_a   1.000
_cell.length_b   1.000
_cell.length_c   1.000
_cell.angle_alpha   90.00
_cell.angle_beta   90.00
_cell.angle_gamma   90.00
#
_symmetry.space_group_name_H-M   'P 1'
#
loop_
_entity.id
_entity.type
_entity.pdbx_description
1 polymer ?
#
loop_
_entity_poly.entity_id
_entity_poly.type
_entity_poly.pdbx_seq_one_letter_code
_entity_poly.pdbx_strand_id
1 'polypeptide(L)'
;MKNLFALVFIISNLCADTLGTDNNAINKEISNLISQVAPKTKNFKWSCETVSKMSFPIGMEQGQSIVDKCLVDTDIGNNFKVTCEYAILPGTNGATKCHLGW
;
A
#
# COMPACT_ATOMS: atom_id res chain seq x y z
N MET A 1 5.92 -47.05 9.78
CA MET A 1 6.83 -45.97 10.21
C MET A 1 7.42 -45.27 9.00
N LYS A 2 6.93 -44.06 8.69
CA LYS A 2 7.71 -42.86 8.36
C LYS A 2 6.74 -41.80 7.89
N ASN A 3 6.51 -40.85 8.79
CA ASN A 3 5.81 -39.60 8.55
C ASN A 3 6.51 -38.86 7.40
N LEU A 4 5.74 -38.39 6.42
CA LEU A 4 6.15 -37.24 5.63
C LEU A 4 5.00 -36.23 5.70
N PHE A 5 5.11 -35.36 6.71
CA PHE A 5 4.27 -34.18 6.86
C PHE A 5 4.48 -33.29 5.63
N ALA A 6 3.51 -33.29 4.72
CA ALA A 6 3.40 -32.23 3.74
C ALA A 6 2.89 -30.98 4.47
N LEU A 7 3.82 -30.13 4.90
CA LEU A 7 3.53 -28.76 5.34
C LEU A 7 3.11 -27.97 4.09
N VAL A 8 1.83 -28.10 3.72
CA VAL A 8 1.21 -27.20 2.76
C VAL A 8 1.15 -25.84 3.44
N PHE A 9 2.12 -24.99 3.12
CA PHE A 9 2.01 -23.56 3.37
C PHE A 9 0.80 -23.06 2.61
N ILE A 10 -0.33 -22.98 3.31
CA ILE A 10 -1.48 -22.19 2.90
C ILE A 10 -0.92 -20.77 2.83
N ILE A 11 -0.66 -20.29 1.60
CA ILE A 11 -0.47 -18.87 1.35
C ILE A 11 -1.85 -18.28 1.62
N SER A 12 -2.07 -17.95 2.89
CA SER A 12 -3.12 -17.06 3.30
C SER A 12 -2.88 -15.80 2.49
N ASN A 13 -3.67 -15.60 1.43
CA ASN A 13 -4.03 -14.27 1.02
C ASN A 13 -4.72 -13.65 2.23
N LEU A 14 -3.92 -13.19 3.20
CA LEU A 14 -4.28 -12.07 4.04
C LEU A 14 -4.44 -10.90 3.05
N CYS A 15 -5.60 -10.84 2.41
CA CYS A 15 -6.29 -9.56 2.35
C CYS A 15 -6.48 -9.19 3.82
N ALA A 16 -5.47 -8.51 4.37
CA ALA A 16 -5.63 -7.84 5.63
C ALA A 16 -6.81 -6.89 5.42
N ASP A 17 -7.92 -7.19 6.08
CA ASP A 17 -9.05 -6.29 6.24
C ASP A 17 -8.57 -5.06 7.00
N THR A 18 -7.84 -4.17 6.31
CA THR A 18 -7.49 -2.85 6.81
C THR A 18 -8.71 -1.98 6.55
N LEU A 19 -9.37 -1.52 7.62
CA LEU A 19 -10.38 -0.47 7.55
C LEU A 19 -9.91 0.64 6.60
N GLY A 20 -10.57 0.78 5.45
CA GLY A 20 -10.57 1.98 4.63
C GLY A 20 -9.25 2.40 3.96
N THR A 21 -8.27 1.52 3.79
CA THR A 21 -7.12 1.83 2.92
C THR A 21 -7.39 1.24 1.55
N ASP A 22 -7.67 2.11 0.56
CA ASP A 22 -7.88 1.65 -0.81
C ASP A 22 -6.55 1.21 -1.40
N ASN A 23 -6.18 -0.05 -1.14
CA ASN A 23 -5.02 -0.70 -1.73
C ASN A 23 -4.99 -0.55 -3.26
N ASN A 24 -6.15 -0.38 -3.91
CA ASN A 24 -6.19 -0.11 -5.35
C ASN A 24 -5.69 1.30 -5.67
N ALA A 25 -6.01 2.31 -4.84
CA ALA A 25 -5.52 3.68 -5.01
C ALA A 25 -3.99 3.75 -4.83
N ILE A 26 -3.45 3.13 -3.77
CA ILE A 26 -2.00 3.02 -3.56
C ILE A 26 -1.35 2.27 -4.75
N ASN A 27 -1.92 1.13 -5.15
CA ASN A 27 -1.38 0.35 -6.26
C ASN A 27 -1.38 1.13 -7.59
N LYS A 28 -2.43 1.91 -7.85
CA LYS A 28 -2.53 2.77 -9.04
C LYS A 28 -1.48 3.87 -9.02
N GLU A 29 -1.32 4.56 -7.89
CA GLU A 29 -0.32 5.62 -7.74
C GLU A 29 1.11 5.08 -7.85
N ILE A 30 1.41 3.95 -7.21
CA ILE A 30 2.72 3.29 -7.36
C ILE A 30 2.95 2.84 -8.81
N SER A 31 1.94 2.28 -9.48
CA SER A 31 2.04 1.90 -10.89
C SER A 31 2.35 3.11 -11.78
N ASN A 32 1.69 4.24 -11.54
CA ASN A 32 1.95 5.51 -12.23
C ASN A 32 3.40 6.00 -12.00
N LEU A 33 3.90 5.94 -10.77
CA LEU A 33 5.29 6.30 -10.46
C LEU A 33 6.28 5.37 -11.17
N ILE A 34 6.08 4.06 -11.07
CA ILE A 34 6.94 3.05 -11.72
C ILE A 34 6.98 3.27 -13.22
N SER A 35 5.84 3.56 -13.86
CA SER A 35 5.80 3.80 -15.32
C SER A 35 6.71 4.94 -15.77
N GLN A 36 7.01 5.90 -14.89
CA GLN A 36 7.87 7.05 -15.18
C GLN A 36 9.34 6.74 -14.91
N VAL A 37 9.65 6.05 -13.81
CA VAL A 37 11.04 5.85 -13.36
C VAL A 37 11.64 4.50 -13.71
N ALA A 38 10.79 3.52 -14.00
CA ALA A 38 11.15 2.16 -14.36
C ALA A 38 10.19 1.61 -15.44
N PRO A 39 10.13 2.23 -16.64
CA PRO A 39 9.14 1.90 -17.67
C PRO A 39 9.20 0.46 -18.21
N LYS A 40 10.28 -0.28 -17.90
CA LYS A 40 10.44 -1.70 -18.30
C LYS A 40 9.82 -2.68 -17.30
N THR A 41 9.40 -2.22 -16.13
CA THR A 41 8.75 -3.04 -15.10
C THR A 41 7.40 -3.54 -15.62
N LYS A 42 7.16 -4.85 -15.55
CA LYS A 42 5.86 -5.44 -15.89
C LYS A 42 5.06 -5.78 -14.64
N ASN A 43 5.76 -6.23 -13.61
CA ASN A 43 5.17 -6.58 -12.32
C ASN A 43 5.96 -5.93 -11.19
N PHE A 44 5.26 -5.58 -10.12
CA PHE A 44 5.87 -5.07 -8.90
C PHE A 44 5.11 -5.58 -7.67
N LYS A 45 5.79 -5.57 -6.54
CA LYS A 45 5.23 -5.82 -5.22
C LYS A 45 5.54 -4.63 -4.35
N TRP A 46 4.65 -4.34 -3.40
CA TRP A 46 4.89 -3.29 -2.44
C TRP A 46 4.42 -3.71 -1.05
N SER A 47 5.07 -3.14 -0.04
CA SER A 47 4.72 -3.30 1.37
C SER A 47 4.85 -1.95 2.03
N CYS A 48 3.82 -1.53 2.75
CA CYS A 48 3.76 -0.22 3.40
C CYS A 48 3.69 -0.37 4.92
N GLU A 49 4.30 0.58 5.62
CA GLU A 49 4.12 0.81 7.04
C GLU A 49 3.54 2.21 7.28
N THR A 50 2.56 2.32 8.17
CA THR A 50 2.02 3.61 8.58
C THR A 50 2.98 4.31 9.55
N VAL A 51 3.47 5.47 9.15
CA VAL A 51 4.42 6.28 9.94
C VAL A 51 3.77 7.47 10.61
N SER A 52 2.59 7.90 10.13
CA SER A 52 1.83 8.97 10.76
C SER A 52 0.34 8.74 10.57
N LYS A 53 -0.43 9.04 11.62
CA LYS A 53 -1.88 9.03 11.62
C LYS A 53 -2.41 10.19 12.46
N MET A 54 -3.13 11.11 11.82
CA MET A 54 -3.72 12.28 12.48
C MET A 54 -5.22 12.33 12.23
N SER A 55 -6.00 12.34 13.30
CA SER A 55 -7.45 12.56 13.21
C SER A 55 -7.76 14.06 13.18
N PHE A 56 -8.78 14.47 12.43
CA PHE A 56 -9.27 15.84 12.39
C PHE A 56 -10.79 15.89 12.30
N PRO A 57 -11.44 16.89 12.92
CA PRO A 57 -12.90 17.00 12.89
C PRO A 57 -13.42 17.43 11.51
N ILE A 58 -14.53 16.84 11.06
CA ILE A 58 -15.26 17.25 9.85
C ILE A 58 -16.76 17.26 10.16
N GLY A 59 -17.30 18.44 10.44
CA GLY A 59 -18.70 18.56 10.87
C GLY A 59 -18.94 17.79 12.19
N MET A 60 -19.86 16.83 12.18
CA MET A 60 -20.14 15.94 13.32
C MET A 60 -19.37 14.60 13.28
N GLU A 61 -18.55 14.37 12.26
CA GLU A 61 -17.80 13.13 12.06
C GLU A 61 -16.28 13.36 12.16
N GLN A 62 -15.48 12.29 12.18
CA GLN A 62 -14.02 12.36 12.24
C GLN A 62 -13.38 11.90 10.92
N GLY A 63 -12.56 12.77 10.32
CA GLY A 63 -11.64 12.39 9.25
C GLY A 63 -10.28 11.94 9.80
N GLN A 64 -9.48 11.30 8.95
CA GLN A 64 -8.11 10.88 9.26
C GLN A 64 -7.18 11.22 8.10
N SER A 65 -5.99 11.71 8.41
CA SER A 65 -4.87 11.83 7.48
C SER A 65 -3.83 10.79 7.87
N ILE A 66 -3.36 10.03 6.88
CA ILE A 66 -2.44 8.91 7.05
C ILE A 66 -1.26 9.12 6.12
N VAL A 67 -0.08 8.83 6.63
CA VAL A 67 1.17 8.78 5.86
C VAL A 67 1.77 7.39 6.01
N ASP A 68 1.92 6.72 4.88
CA ASP A 68 2.54 5.41 4.76
C ASP A 68 3.88 5.52 4.03
N LYS A 69 4.87 4.77 4.50
CA LYS A 69 6.12 4.54 3.76
C LYS A 69 6.09 3.15 3.17
N CYS A 70 6.26 3.08 1.86
CA CYS A 70 6.19 1.86 1.07
C CYS A 70 7.56 1.52 0.47
N LEU A 71 7.95 0.26 0.58
CA LEU A 71 9.00 -0.35 -0.21
C LEU A 71 8.37 -1.01 -1.43
N VAL A 72 8.94 -0.76 -2.60
CA VAL A 72 8.44 -1.27 -3.87
C VAL A 72 9.54 -2.06 -4.56
N ASP A 73 9.31 -3.35 -4.76
CA ASP A 73 10.23 -4.25 -5.45
C ASP A 73 9.67 -4.56 -6.84
N THR A 74 10.49 -4.35 -7.87
CA THR A 74 10.10 -4.61 -9.26
C THR A 74 10.68 -5.92 -9.78
N ASP A 75 10.00 -6.51 -10.76
CA ASP A 75 10.47 -7.73 -11.44
C ASP A 75 11.81 -7.56 -12.18
N ILE A 76 12.20 -6.33 -12.48
CA ILE A 76 13.50 -5.99 -13.09
C ILE A 76 14.62 -5.76 -12.04
N GLY A 77 14.34 -5.98 -10.74
CA GLY A 77 15.33 -5.92 -9.67
C GLY A 77 15.62 -4.53 -9.12
N ASN A 78 14.82 -3.52 -9.50
CA ASN A 78 14.90 -2.20 -8.88
C ASN A 78 14.00 -2.13 -7.66
N ASN A 79 14.51 -1.50 -6.60
CA ASN A 79 13.79 -1.27 -5.36
C ASN A 79 13.62 0.23 -5.14
N PHE A 80 12.38 0.66 -4.92
CA PHE A 80 12.03 2.06 -4.74
C PHE A 80 11.45 2.30 -3.35
N LYS A 81 11.68 3.54 -2.95
CA LYS A 81 11.22 4.14 -1.72
C LYS A 81 10.05 5.04 -2.08
N VAL A 82 8.88 4.83 -1.50
CA VAL A 82 7.68 5.60 -1.81
C VAL A 82 7.04 6.06 -0.52
N THR A 83 6.59 7.31 -0.47
CA THR A 83 5.72 7.80 0.60
C THR A 83 4.34 8.04 0.01
N CYS A 84 3.31 7.45 0.61
CA CYS A 84 1.91 7.60 0.21
C CYS A 84 1.14 8.35 1.30
N GLU A 85 0.50 9.44 0.91
CA GLU A 85 -0.35 10.24 1.77
C GLU A 85 -1.80 10.08 1.33
N TYR A 86 -2.68 9.83 2.28
CA TYR A 86 -4.10 9.76 2.00
C TYR A 86 -4.97 10.26 3.14
N ALA A 87 -6.15 10.73 2.78
CA ALA A 87 -7.14 11.22 3.73
C ALA A 87 -8.38 10.33 3.70
N ILE A 88 -8.75 9.73 4.83
CA ILE A 88 -10.02 9.04 5.00
C ILE A 88 -11.04 10.07 5.47
N LEU A 89 -11.99 10.42 4.62
CA LEU A 89 -13.08 11.33 4.94
C LEU A 89 -14.38 10.53 5.06
N PRO A 90 -15.22 10.81 6.06
CA PRO A 90 -16.53 10.17 6.21
C PRO A 90 -17.39 10.32 4.94
N GLY A 91 -18.02 9.23 4.50
CA GLY A 91 -18.93 9.24 3.36
C GLY A 91 -18.29 9.48 1.98
N THR A 92 -16.96 9.50 1.85
CA THR A 92 -16.28 9.64 0.55
C THR A 92 -15.12 8.67 0.40
N ASN A 93 -14.72 8.43 -0.86
CA ASN A 93 -13.48 7.74 -1.17
C ASN A 93 -12.36 8.79 -1.10
N GLY A 94 -11.51 8.66 -0.08
CA GLY A 94 -10.35 9.53 0.13
C GLY A 94 -9.46 9.73 -1.09
N ALA A 95 -8.71 10.83 -1.12
CA ALA A 95 -7.65 11.02 -2.11
C ALA A 95 -6.35 10.36 -1.62
N THR A 96 -5.69 9.59 -2.49
CA THR A 96 -4.36 9.02 -2.25
C THR A 96 -3.36 9.65 -3.20
N LYS A 97 -2.19 10.01 -2.70
CA LYS A 97 -1.09 10.52 -3.51
C LYS A 97 0.21 9.89 -3.04
N CYS A 98 0.97 9.31 -3.97
CA CYS A 98 2.28 8.75 -3.66
C CYS A 98 3.40 9.55 -4.34
N HIS A 99 4.57 9.60 -3.70
CA HIS A 99 5.77 10.22 -4.24
C HIS A 99 7.01 9.38 -3.95
N LEU A 100 8.05 9.52 -4.79
CA LEU A 100 9.32 8.82 -4.62
C LEU A 100 10.13 9.45 -3.48
N GLY A 101 10.77 8.59 -2.68
CA GLY A 101 11.58 8.97 -1.53
C GLY A 101 10.80 9.00 -0.22
N TRP A 102 11.55 9.28 0.84
CA TRP A 102 11.07 9.56 2.20
C TRP A 102 12.05 10.46 2.96
#